data_AF-A0A0D7EGM5-F1
#
_entry.id   AF-A0A0D7EGM5-F1
#
_cell.length_a   1.000
_cell.length_b   1.000
_cell.length_c   1.000
_cell.angle_alpha   90.00
_cell.angle_beta   90.00
_cell.angle_gamma   90.00
#
_symmetry.space_group_name_H-M   'P 1'
#
loop_
_entity.id
_entity.type
_entity.pdbx_description
1 polymer ?
#
loop_
_entity_poly.entity_id
_entity_poly.type
_entity_poly.pdbx_seq_one_letter_code
_entity_poly.pdbx_strand_id
1 'polypeptide(L)' 'MSSMRMTSDLRRELILNAAKRCFARHGFAGTTTKSVAAAASISEGLLFKHFPTKSALYAEILADEC' A
#
# COMPACT_ATOMS: atom_id res chain seq x y z
N MET A 1 -12.40 1.90 -26.82
CA MET A 1 -11.29 1.88 -25.82
C MET A 1 -11.92 1.78 -24.44
N SER A 2 -12.20 0.56 -23.99
CA SER A 2 -12.84 0.35 -22.69
C SER A 2 -11.87 0.77 -21.59
N SER A 3 -12.23 1.82 -20.87
CA SER A 3 -11.49 2.33 -19.72
C SER A 3 -11.16 1.17 -18.79
N MET A 4 -9.87 0.84 -18.70
CA MET A 4 -9.35 -0.24 -17.88
C MET A 4 -9.59 0.13 -16.42
N ARG A 5 -10.75 -0.26 -15.88
CA ARG A 5 -11.00 -0.18 -14.45
C ARG A 5 -9.99 -1.09 -13.77
N MET A 6 -8.90 -0.50 -13.29
CA MET A 6 -8.11 -1.08 -12.20
C MET A 6 -9.11 -1.54 -11.14
N THR A 7 -9.27 -2.85 -10.99
CA THR A 7 -10.13 -3.42 -9.96
C THR A 7 -9.58 -3.03 -8.60
N SER A 8 -10.45 -2.98 -7.59
CA SER A 8 -10.06 -2.67 -6.21
C SER A 8 -8.91 -3.57 -5.72
N ASP A 9 -8.93 -4.83 -6.16
CA ASP A 9 -7.96 -5.86 -5.76
C ASP A 9 -6.57 -5.60 -6.35
N LEU A 10 -6.48 -5.27 -7.64
CA LEU A 10 -5.20 -4.96 -8.27
C LEU A 10 -4.57 -3.68 -7.69
N ARG A 11 -5.41 -2.74 -7.25
CA ARG A 11 -4.93 -1.55 -6.54
C ARG A 11 -4.42 -1.90 -5.14
N ARG A 12 -5.11 -2.80 -4.43
CA ARG A 12 -4.68 -3.31 -3.11
C ARG A 12 -3.30 -3.96 -3.24
N GLU A 13 -3.08 -4.81 -4.24
CA GLU A 13 -1.78 -5.45 -4.51
C GLU A 13 -0.68 -4.45 -4.82
N LEU A 14 -0.96 -3.42 -5.63
CA LEU A 14 0.01 -2.35 -5.92
C LEU A 14 0.47 -1.64 -4.64
N ILE A 15 -0.47 -1.33 -3.74
CA ILE A 15 -0.19 -0.69 -2.45
C ILE A 15 0.65 -1.63 -1.58
N LEU A 16 0.25 -2.90 -1.44
CA LEU A 16 0.98 -3.88 -0.62
C LEU A 16 2.42 -4.08 -1.12
N ASN A 17 2.61 -4.21 -2.43
CA ASN A 17 3.95 -4.36 -3.01
C ASN A 17 4.84 -3.12 -2.77
N ALA A 18 4.29 -1.92 -2.90
CA ALA A 18 5.02 -0.69 -2.58
C ALA A 18 5.35 -0.59 -1.09
N ALA A 19 4.39 -0.96 -0.24
CA ALA A 19 4.53 -0.94 1.21
C ALA A 19 5.61 -1.92 1.67
N LYS A 20 5.60 -3.17 1.19
CA LYS A 20 6.64 -4.18 1.45
C LYS A 20 8.04 -3.62 1.20
N ARG A 21 8.24 -2.97 0.05
CA ARG A 21 9.53 -2.33 -0.30
C ARG A 21 9.91 -1.20 0.63
N CYS A 22 8.97 -0.34 1.02
CA CYS A 22 9.24 0.76 1.95
C CYS A 22 9.59 0.24 3.34
N PHE A 23 8.80 -0.68 3.89
CA PHE A 23 9.04 -1.28 5.20
C PHE A 23 10.35 -2.06 5.24
N ALA A 24 10.70 -2.80 4.18
CA ALA A 24 11.97 -3.52 4.10
C ALA A 24 13.20 -2.58 4.12
N ARG A 25 13.10 -1.39 3.52
CA ARG A 25 14.22 -0.42 3.47
C ARG A 25 14.34 0.46 4.69
N HIS A 26 13.22 0.87 5.27
CA HIS A 26 13.19 1.93 6.30
C HIS A 26 12.66 1.45 7.65
N GLY A 27 12.23 0.19 7.74
CA GLY A 27 11.53 -0.35 8.91
C GLY A 27 10.17 0.29 9.13
N PHE A 28 9.47 -0.14 10.18
CA PHE A 28 8.14 0.38 10.53
C PHE A 28 8.19 1.85 10.94
N ALA A 29 9.18 2.26 11.74
CA ALA A 29 9.31 3.63 12.23
C ALA A 29 9.67 4.62 11.11
N GLY A 30 10.58 4.26 10.20
CA GLY A 30 11.03 5.12 9.10
C GLY A 30 10.07 5.18 7.90
N THR A 31 9.04 4.33 7.88
CA THR A 31 8.04 4.32 6.81
C THR A 31 6.82 5.17 7.19
N THR A 32 6.36 6.01 6.26
CA THR A 32 5.12 6.79 6.38
C THR A 32 4.11 6.37 5.31
N THR A 33 2.81 6.50 5.59
CA THR A 33 1.73 6.26 4.61
C THR A 33 1.91 7.10 3.35
N LYS A 34 2.35 8.35 3.50
CA LYS A 34 2.73 9.23 2.41
C LYS A 34 3.85 8.67 1.52
N SER A 35 4.92 8.14 2.12
CA SER A 35 6.01 7.52 1.36
C SER A 35 5.56 6.27 0.60
N VAL A 36 4.65 5.49 1.17
CA VAL A 36 4.07 4.31 0.51
C VAL A 36 3.17 4.73 -0.64
N ALA A 37 2.28 5.71 -0.44
CA ALA A 37 1.41 6.23 -1.48
C ALA A 37 2.22 6.76 -2.68
N ALA A 38 3.30 7.50 -2.41
CA ALA A 38 4.23 7.96 -3.43
C ALA A 38 4.90 6.78 -4.17
N ALA A 39 5.37 5.76 -3.44
CA ALA A 39 5.98 4.56 -4.03
C ALA A 39 5.01 3.68 -4.84
N ALA A 40 3.71 3.76 -4.53
CA ALA A 40 2.63 3.11 -5.27
C ALA A 40 2.05 4.00 -6.40
N SER A 41 2.55 5.23 -6.56
CA SER A 41 2.04 6.23 -7.51
C SER A 41 0.53 6.50 -7.35
N ILE A 42 0.05 6.60 -6.12
CA ILE A 42 -1.34 6.93 -5.78
C ILE A 42 -1.43 8.10 -4.81
N SER A 43 -2.63 8.65 -4.65
CA SER A 43 -2.89 9.61 -3.58
C SER A 43 -2.94 8.92 -2.21
N GLU A 44 -2.53 9.65 -1.17
CA GLU A 44 -2.58 9.14 0.20
C GLU A 44 -4.02 8.88 0.67
N GLY A 45 -4.99 9.70 0.22
CA GLY A 45 -6.42 9.45 0.49
C GLY A 45 -6.91 8.13 -0.13
N LEU A 46 -6.39 7.74 -1.29
CA LEU A 46 -6.71 6.44 -1.90
C LEU A 46 -6.07 5.29 -1.12
N LEU A 47 -4.85 5.47 -0.60
CA LEU A 47 -4.24 4.50 0.32
C LEU A 47 -5.13 4.31 1.55
N PHE A 48 -5.59 5.40 2.18
CA PHE A 48 -6.45 5.33 3.37
C PHE A 48 -7.79 4.65 3.12
N LYS A 49 -8.31 4.69 1.89
CA LYS A 49 -9.52 3.95 1.51
C LYS A 49 -9.33 2.43 1.58
N HIS A 50 -8.12 1.94 1.32
CA HIS A 50 -7.79 0.52 1.42
C HIS A 50 -7.22 0.15 2.79
N PHE A 51 -6.38 1.01 3.36
CA PHE A 51 -5.65 0.77 4.59
C PHE A 51 -5.75 2.00 5.50
N PRO A 52 -6.65 2.00 6.50
CA PRO A 52 -6.95 3.19 7.29
C PRO A 52 -5.77 3.65 8.17
N THR A 53 -4.81 2.76 8.47
CA THR A 53 -3.63 3.09 9.28
C THR A 53 -2.37 2.40 8.75
N LYS A 54 -1.20 2.95 9.12
CA LYS A 54 0.10 2.31 8.86
C LYS A 54 0.18 0.90 9.46
N SER A 55 -0.39 0.71 10.65
CA SER A 55 -0.43 -0.59 11.33
C SER A 55 -1.31 -1.59 10.61
N ALA A 56 -2.47 -1.17 10.08
CA ALA A 56 -3.35 -2.04 9.29
C ALA A 56 -2.67 -2.49 7.99
N LEU A 57 -1.98 -1.56 7.31
CA LEU A 57 -1.18 -1.88 6.13
C LEU A 57 -0.07 -2.88 6.46
N TYR A 58 0.62 -2.70 7.58
CA TYR A 58 1.70 -3.61 7.99
C TYR A 58 1.17 -4.99 8.40
N ALA A 59 0.05 -5.04 9.14
CA ALA A 59 -0.59 -6.29 9.51
C ALA A 59 -1.01 -7.11 8.28
N GLU A 60 -1.52 -6.44 7.24
CA GLU A 60 -1.91 -7.11 6.00
C GLU A 60 -0.71 -7.66 5.23
N ILE A 61 0.44 -6.99 5.28
CA ILE A 61 1.68 -7.55 4.72
C ILE A 61 2.07 -8.84 5.43
N LEU A 62 1.94 -8.89 6.76
CA LEU A 62 2.24 -10.09 7.55
C LEU A 62 1.23 -11.22 7.30
N ALA A 63 -0.04 -10.87 7.03
CA ALA A 63 -1.08 -11.85 6.71
C ALA A 63 -0.94 -12.44 5.30
N ASP A 64 -0.40 -11.67 4.34
CA ASP A 64 -0.17 -12.07 2.94
C ASP A 64 1.00 -13.06 2.77
N GLU A 65 1.84 -13.25 3.80
CA GLU A 65 2.98 -14.19 3.79
C GLU A 65 2.65 -15.57 4.42
N CYS A 66 1.38 -15.85 4.72
CA CYS A 66 0.86 -17.15 5.16
C CYS A 66 0.03 -17.85 4.07
#